data_AF-A0A0D3KIT4-F1
#
_entry.id   AF-A0A0D3KIT4-F1
#
_cell.length_a   1.000
_cell.length_b   1.000
_cell.length_c   1.000
_cell.angle_alpha   90.00
_cell.angle_beta   90.00
_cell.angle_gamma   90.00
#
_symmetry.space_group_name_H-M   'P 1'
#
loop_
_entity.id
_entity.type
_entity.pdbx_description
1 polymer ?
#
loop_
_entity_poly.entity_id
_entity_poly.type
_entity_poly.pdbx_seq_one_letter_code
_entity_poly.pdbx_strand_id
1 'polypeptide(L)'
;MLKLLLASLAVSSASVVEPKKAAQPALRLRGGGGLGSAILTMSAAAAGSTGALMYIGKEDLASLLWLNLNQWPADKMLGSAVVGWAVGKFICARNGLAKEYCQLNIVPMLLMILANVMGGGPMTANLLPACFTAAYVYVGFVED
;
A
#
# COMPACT_ATOMS: atom_id res chain seq x y z
N MET A 1 12.76 13.43 21.44
CA MET A 1 12.16 12.39 20.57
C MET A 1 10.63 12.50 20.47
N LEU A 2 9.89 12.74 21.56
CA LEU A 2 8.43 12.98 21.51
C LEU A 2 8.01 14.18 20.63
N LYS A 3 8.84 15.24 20.57
CA LYS A 3 8.60 16.43 19.73
C LYS A 3 8.74 16.17 18.22
N LEU A 4 9.47 15.12 17.81
CA LEU A 4 9.64 14.75 16.39
C LEU A 4 8.45 13.88 15.91
N LEU A 5 7.90 13.05 16.81
CA LEU A 5 6.69 12.25 16.58
C LEU A 5 5.42 13.11 16.45
N LEU A 6 5.33 14.21 17.21
CA LEU A 6 4.24 15.20 17.09
C LEU A 6 4.30 16.00 15.79
N ALA A 7 5.50 16.23 15.22
CA ALA A 7 5.65 16.92 13.95
C ALA A 7 5.20 16.05 12.75
N SER A 8 5.38 14.72 12.81
CA SER A 8 4.89 13.79 11.77
C SER A 8 3.38 13.56 11.78
N LEU A 9 2.71 13.80 12.91
CA LEU A 9 1.24 13.75 13.02
C LEU A 9 0.55 15.01 12.47
N ALA A 10 1.27 16.12 12.34
CA ALA A 10 0.74 17.40 11.86
C ALA A 10 0.74 17.57 10.33
N VAL A 11 1.34 16.64 9.58
CA VAL A 11 1.29 16.65 8.09
C VAL A 11 0.04 15.93 7.56
N SER A 12 -0.76 15.30 8.42
CA SER A 12 -2.00 14.60 8.04
C SER A 12 -3.19 15.52 7.76
N SER A 13 -2.99 16.83 7.64
CA SER A 13 -4.07 17.81 7.41
C SER A 13 -3.82 18.67 6.18
N ALA A 14 -3.96 18.08 5.00
CA ALA A 14 -4.36 18.70 3.73
C ALA A 14 -4.52 17.53 2.73
N SER A 15 -5.70 17.24 2.18
CA SER A 15 -6.53 18.15 1.40
C SER A 15 -8.00 17.86 1.63
N VAL A 16 -8.78 18.92 1.88
CA VAL A 16 -10.23 18.89 1.65
C VAL A 16 -10.43 18.81 0.15
N VAL A 17 -10.73 17.62 -0.37
CA VAL A 17 -11.27 17.48 -1.72
C VAL A 17 -12.77 17.70 -1.60
N GLU A 18 -13.28 18.78 -2.20
CA GLU A 18 -14.71 19.00 -2.36
C GLU A 18 -15.38 17.74 -2.96
N PRO A 19 -16.56 17.32 -2.48
CA PRO A 19 -17.23 16.16 -3.03
C PRO A 19 -17.77 16.50 -4.44
N LYS A 20 -16.99 16.18 -5.48
CA LYS A 20 -17.49 16.20 -6.86
C LYS A 20 -18.50 15.06 -7.04
N LYS A 21 -19.78 15.46 -7.16
CA LYS A 21 -20.99 14.73 -7.61
C LYS A 21 -21.20 13.33 -7.03
N ALA A 22 -22.37 13.17 -6.39
CA ALA A 22 -22.89 11.91 -5.87
C ALA A 22 -22.84 10.77 -6.93
N ALA A 23 -21.80 9.95 -6.87
CA ALA A 23 -21.76 8.69 -7.59
C ALA A 23 -22.85 7.76 -7.01
N GLN A 24 -23.70 7.26 -7.91
CA GLN A 24 -24.89 6.48 -7.58
C GLN A 24 -24.54 5.28 -6.67
N PRO A 25 -25.31 5.04 -5.58
CA PRO A 25 -25.04 3.99 -4.60
C PRO A 25 -24.93 2.57 -5.20
N ALA A 26 -25.53 2.33 -6.36
CA ALA A 26 -25.43 1.06 -7.10
C ALA A 26 -24.04 0.78 -7.68
N LEU A 27 -23.26 1.80 -8.06
CA LEU A 27 -21.87 1.62 -8.53
C LEU A 27 -20.91 1.34 -7.38
N ARG A 28 -21.17 1.90 -6.20
CA ARG A 28 -20.37 1.67 -4.97
C ARG A 28 -20.46 0.24 -4.45
N LEU A 29 -21.58 -0.45 -4.70
CA LEU A 29 -21.77 -1.85 -4.33
C LEU A 29 -21.08 -2.85 -5.26
N ARG A 30 -20.62 -2.41 -6.45
CA ARG A 30 -19.86 -3.23 -7.40
C ARG A 30 -18.34 -2.97 -7.38
N GLY A 31 -17.86 -2.04 -6.56
CA GLY A 31 -16.52 -1.46 -6.70
C GLY A 31 -16.49 -0.61 -7.96
N GLY A 32 -16.06 0.65 -7.85
CA GLY A 32 -16.00 1.56 -9.00
C GLY A 32 -14.98 1.09 -10.06
N GLY A 33 -15.41 0.17 -10.93
CA GLY A 33 -15.25 0.12 -12.39
C GLY A 33 -13.89 0.30 -13.08
N GLY A 34 -12.77 0.46 -12.39
CA GLY A 34 -11.45 0.70 -13.01
C GLY A 34 -10.39 -0.35 -12.63
N LEU A 35 -9.36 -0.48 -13.46
CA LEU A 35 -8.22 -1.36 -13.21
C LEU A 35 -7.51 -0.97 -11.90
N GLY A 36 -7.45 0.32 -11.58
CA GLY A 36 -6.89 0.82 -10.33
C GLY A 36 -7.59 0.30 -9.06
N SER A 37 -8.92 0.19 -9.05
CA SER A 37 -9.65 -0.36 -7.90
C SER A 37 -9.39 -1.87 -7.75
N ALA A 38 -9.27 -2.59 -8.86
CA ALA A 38 -8.90 -4.01 -8.86
C ALA A 38 -7.46 -4.23 -8.35
N ILE A 39 -6.50 -3.46 -8.86
CA ILE A 39 -5.10 -3.51 -8.41
C ILE A 39 -4.98 -3.23 -6.90
N LEU A 40 -5.69 -2.21 -6.41
CA LEU A 40 -5.69 -1.90 -4.97
C LEU A 40 -6.34 -3.00 -4.15
N THR A 41 -7.45 -3.58 -4.60
CA THR A 41 -8.13 -4.66 -3.87
C THR A 41 -7.26 -5.91 -3.78
N MET A 42 -6.65 -6.34 -4.90
CA MET A 42 -5.76 -7.51 -4.92
C MET A 42 -4.49 -7.26 -4.09
N SER A 43 -3.87 -6.09 -4.22
CA SER A 43 -2.69 -5.75 -3.44
C SER A 43 -2.98 -5.49 -1.96
N ALA A 44 -4.20 -5.07 -1.62
CA ALA A 44 -4.69 -5.03 -0.23
C ALA A 44 -4.79 -6.43 0.35
N ALA A 45 -5.37 -7.39 -0.39
CA ALA A 45 -5.46 -8.78 0.07
C ALA A 45 -4.07 -9.37 0.31
N ALA A 46 -3.14 -9.22 -0.64
CA ALA A 46 -1.77 -9.71 -0.49
C ALA A 46 -1.04 -9.07 0.71
N ALA A 47 -1.14 -7.75 0.87
CA ALA A 47 -0.56 -7.04 2.01
C ALA A 47 -1.21 -7.48 3.33
N GLY A 48 -2.54 -7.62 3.37
CA GLY A 48 -3.27 -8.05 4.57
C GLY A 48 -2.86 -9.44 5.02
N SER A 49 -2.76 -10.39 4.08
CA SER A 49 -2.24 -11.74 4.35
C SER A 49 -0.79 -11.71 4.83
N THR A 50 0.07 -10.91 4.19
CA THR A 50 1.48 -10.75 4.59
C THR A 50 1.59 -10.24 6.02
N GLY A 51 0.92 -9.14 6.35
CA GLY A 51 0.96 -8.53 7.68
C GLY A 51 0.35 -9.44 8.75
N ALA A 52 -0.73 -10.17 8.44
CA ALA A 52 -1.33 -11.14 9.35
C ALA A 52 -0.36 -12.30 9.64
N LEU A 53 0.29 -12.84 8.61
CA LEU A 53 1.30 -13.91 8.75
C LEU A 53 2.50 -13.44 9.59
N MET A 54 3.02 -12.24 9.35
CA MET A 54 4.07 -11.64 10.18
C MET A 54 3.63 -11.49 11.64
N TYR A 55 2.39 -11.03 11.87
CA TYR A 55 1.87 -10.80 13.22
C TYR A 55 1.79 -12.08 14.06
N ILE A 56 1.43 -13.21 13.43
CA ILE A 56 1.32 -14.51 14.11
C ILE A 56 2.64 -15.30 14.14
N GLY A 57 3.76 -14.73 13.68
CA GLY A 57 5.07 -15.40 13.63
C GLY A 57 5.13 -16.51 12.59
N LYS A 58 4.55 -16.26 11.41
CA LYS A 58 4.57 -17.13 10.22
C LYS A 58 5.19 -16.41 9.02
N GLU A 59 6.25 -15.66 9.26
CA GLU A 59 6.98 -14.86 8.29
C GLU A 59 7.61 -15.68 7.14
N ASP A 60 7.92 -16.95 7.35
CA ASP A 60 8.34 -17.86 6.27
C ASP A 60 7.23 -18.03 5.23
N LEU A 61 5.99 -18.19 5.68
CA LEU A 61 4.82 -18.27 4.79
C LEU A 61 4.53 -16.91 4.13
N ALA A 62 4.79 -15.81 4.84
CA ALA A 62 4.70 -14.48 4.28
C ALA A 62 5.70 -14.34 3.12
N SER A 63 6.96 -14.75 3.31
CA SER A 63 7.99 -14.72 2.28
C SER A 63 7.66 -15.64 1.09
N LEU A 64 7.07 -16.82 1.35
CA LEU A 64 6.59 -17.74 0.32
C LEU A 64 5.47 -17.12 -0.56
N LEU A 65 4.55 -16.34 0.03
CA LEU A 65 3.52 -15.60 -0.71
C LEU A 65 4.15 -14.69 -1.79
N TRP A 66 5.35 -14.20 -1.51
CA TRP A 66 6.14 -13.35 -2.39
C TRP A 66 7.21 -14.11 -3.18
N LEU A 67 7.06 -15.43 -3.32
CA LEU A 67 7.99 -16.32 -4.03
C LEU A 67 9.44 -16.23 -3.50
N ASN A 68 9.59 -15.91 -2.21
CA ASN A 68 10.87 -15.65 -1.54
C ASN A 68 11.71 -14.50 -2.14
N LEU A 69 11.10 -13.65 -2.98
CA LEU A 69 11.76 -12.46 -3.53
C LEU A 69 11.94 -11.37 -2.47
N ASN A 70 11.03 -11.33 -1.49
CA ASN A 70 11.11 -10.48 -0.31
C ASN A 70 11.10 -11.33 0.96
N GLN A 71 12.09 -11.08 1.81
CA GLN A 71 12.18 -11.68 3.14
C GLN A 71 11.49 -10.75 4.15
N TRP A 72 10.54 -11.29 4.90
CA TRP A 72 9.81 -10.53 5.92
C TRP A 72 10.32 -10.89 7.32
N PRO A 73 10.58 -9.90 8.19
CA PRO A 73 10.99 -10.20 9.54
C PRO A 73 9.80 -10.66 10.41
N ALA A 74 10.11 -11.44 11.44
CA ALA A 74 9.18 -11.85 12.49
C ALA A 74 8.85 -10.68 13.45
N ASP A 75 8.29 -9.59 12.92
CA ASP A 75 8.01 -8.36 13.66
C ASP A 75 6.51 -8.07 13.70
N LYS A 76 5.94 -8.13 14.91
CA LYS A 76 4.51 -7.88 15.14
C LYS A 76 4.11 -6.43 14.91
N MET A 77 4.98 -5.46 15.21
CA MET A 77 4.69 -4.05 14.97
C MET A 77 4.69 -3.76 13.47
N LEU A 78 5.67 -4.30 12.74
CA LEU A 78 5.69 -4.20 11.28
C LEU A 78 4.50 -4.95 10.65
N GLY A 79 4.19 -6.16 11.13
CA GLY A 79 3.02 -6.91 10.70
C GLY A 79 1.73 -6.11 10.86
N SER A 80 1.55 -5.45 12.02
CA SER A 80 0.40 -4.57 12.28
C SER A 80 0.35 -3.37 11.33
N ALA A 81 1.50 -2.76 11.04
CA ALA A 81 1.60 -1.65 10.09
C ALA A 81 1.24 -2.09 8.66
N VAL A 82 1.68 -3.28 8.23
CA VAL A 82 1.37 -3.85 6.91
C VAL A 82 -0.13 -4.18 6.80
N VAL A 83 -0.76 -4.70 7.87
CA VAL A 83 -2.23 -4.86 7.92
C VAL A 83 -2.93 -3.50 7.82
N GLY A 84 -2.47 -2.49 8.56
CA GLY A 84 -3.01 -1.12 8.45
C GLY A 84 -2.90 -0.55 7.04
N TRP A 85 -1.77 -0.79 6.36
CA TRP A 85 -1.56 -0.42 4.96
C TRP A 85 -2.56 -1.12 4.03
N ALA A 86 -2.84 -2.40 4.25
CA ALA A 86 -3.87 -3.15 3.52
C ALA A 86 -5.28 -2.59 3.72
N VAL A 87 -5.64 -2.24 4.96
CA VAL A 87 -6.94 -1.61 5.27
C VAL A 87 -7.07 -0.28 4.53
N GLY A 88 -6.04 0.55 4.52
CA GLY A 88 -6.02 1.81 3.77
C GLY A 88 -6.30 1.62 2.28
N LYS A 89 -5.63 0.64 1.64
CA LYS A 89 -5.88 0.28 0.22
C LYS A 89 -7.34 -0.10 -0.02
N PHE A 90 -7.89 -0.96 0.83
CA PHE A 90 -9.26 -1.46 0.69
C PHE A 90 -10.30 -0.34 0.82
N ILE A 91 -10.10 0.57 1.78
CA ILE A 91 -10.97 1.74 1.96
C ILE A 91 -10.90 2.64 0.72
N CYS A 92 -9.70 2.95 0.21
CA CYS A 92 -9.55 3.78 -0.99
C CYS A 92 -10.19 3.13 -2.22
N ALA A 93 -9.98 1.82 -2.43
CA ALA A 93 -10.59 1.07 -3.53
C ALA A 93 -12.12 1.11 -3.50
N ARG A 94 -12.73 0.95 -2.31
CA ARG A 94 -14.20 0.98 -2.14
C ARG A 94 -14.81 2.38 -2.32
N ASN A 95 -14.05 3.43 -2.02
CA ASN A 95 -14.53 4.81 -2.10
C ASN A 95 -14.21 5.48 -3.44
N GLY A 96 -13.55 4.79 -4.37
CA GLY A 96 -13.17 5.35 -5.67
C GLY A 96 -11.99 6.32 -5.57
N LEU A 97 -11.14 6.17 -4.56
CA LEU A 97 -9.96 7.02 -4.28
C LEU A 97 -8.66 6.31 -4.70
N ALA A 98 -8.73 5.49 -5.75
CA ALA A 98 -7.62 4.66 -6.18
C ALA A 98 -6.45 5.48 -6.71
N LYS A 99 -6.77 6.53 -7.47
CA LYS A 99 -5.82 7.43 -8.11
C LYS A 99 -5.02 8.21 -7.08
N GLU A 100 -5.70 8.89 -6.17
CA GLU A 100 -5.09 9.70 -5.10
C GLU A 100 -4.23 8.84 -4.18
N TYR A 101 -4.71 7.64 -3.83
CA TYR A 101 -3.93 6.69 -3.05
C TYR A 101 -2.64 6.32 -3.78
N CYS A 102 -2.71 5.95 -5.06
CA CYS A 102 -1.53 5.54 -5.83
C CYS A 102 -0.52 6.67 -6.00
N GLN A 103 -0.98 7.90 -6.27
CA GLN A 103 -0.11 9.09 -6.37
C GLN A 103 0.72 9.29 -5.09
N LEU A 104 0.09 9.18 -3.93
CA LEU A 104 0.76 9.36 -2.64
C LEU A 104 1.62 8.16 -2.26
N ASN A 105 1.14 6.94 -2.54
CA ASN A 105 1.78 5.71 -2.10
C ASN A 105 3.02 5.33 -2.94
N ILE A 106 3.30 6.03 -4.04
CA ILE A 106 4.59 5.95 -4.75
C ILE A 106 5.74 6.35 -3.82
N VAL A 107 5.57 7.38 -2.99
CA VAL A 107 6.65 7.87 -2.12
C VAL A 107 7.13 6.78 -1.14
N PRO A 108 6.25 6.10 -0.36
CA PRO A 108 6.64 4.95 0.44
C PRO A 108 7.32 3.83 -0.35
N MET A 109 6.89 3.53 -1.58
CA MET A 109 7.52 2.48 -2.39
C MET A 109 8.94 2.84 -2.83
N LEU A 110 9.15 4.10 -3.24
CA LEU A 110 10.49 4.61 -3.56
C LEU A 110 11.41 4.60 -2.34
N LEU A 111 10.89 4.97 -1.16
CA LEU A 111 11.64 4.88 0.10
C LEU A 111 12.00 3.43 0.46
N MET A 112 11.09 2.48 0.22
CA MET A 112 11.36 1.06 0.44
C MET A 112 12.46 0.54 -0.50
N ILE A 113 12.43 0.93 -1.78
CA ILE A 113 13.51 0.61 -2.74
C ILE A 113 14.84 1.17 -2.24
N LEU A 114 14.86 2.45 -1.86
CA LEU A 114 16.07 3.12 -1.38
C LEU A 114 16.61 2.42 -0.12
N ALA A 115 15.74 2.07 0.83
CA ALA A 115 16.13 1.37 2.05
C ALA A 115 16.76 0.00 1.77
N ASN A 116 16.20 -0.78 0.84
CA ASN A 116 16.77 -2.06 0.43
C ASN A 116 18.15 -1.90 -0.23
N VAL A 117 18.31 -0.91 -1.11
CA VAL A 117 19.59 -0.60 -1.77
C VAL A 117 20.64 -0.17 -0.74
N MET A 118 20.28 0.73 0.18
CA MET A 118 21.18 1.21 1.23
C MET A 118 21.51 0.13 2.27
N GLY A 119 20.59 -0.81 2.50
CA GLY A 119 20.78 -1.94 3.41
C GLY A 119 21.67 -3.06 2.85
N GLY A 120 22.13 -2.97 1.60
CA GLY A 120 22.99 -3.99 0.98
C GLY A 120 22.27 -5.31 0.67
N GLY A 121 20.94 -5.30 0.63
CA GLY A 121 20.15 -6.48 0.28
C GLY A 121 20.30 -6.88 -1.19
N PRO A 122 19.91 -8.12 -1.56
CA PRO A 122 19.93 -8.54 -2.95
C PRO A 122 18.96 -7.69 -3.79
N MET A 123 19.35 -7.37 -5.03
CA MET A 123 18.52 -6.55 -5.93
C MET A 123 17.12 -7.14 -6.16
N THR A 124 16.97 -8.45 -6.03
CA THR A 124 15.68 -9.16 -6.13
C THR A 124 14.64 -8.65 -5.12
N ALA A 125 15.07 -8.15 -3.95
CA ALA A 125 14.18 -7.55 -2.95
C ALA A 125 13.49 -6.26 -3.42
N ASN A 126 13.99 -5.66 -4.51
CA ASN A 126 13.41 -4.46 -5.12
C ASN A 126 12.44 -4.76 -6.25
N LEU A 127 12.34 -6.01 -6.74
CA LEU A 127 11.44 -6.35 -7.85
C LEU A 127 9.99 -6.04 -7.51
N LEU A 128 9.52 -6.49 -6.34
CA LEU A 128 8.14 -6.24 -5.90
C LEU A 128 7.86 -4.75 -5.63
N PRO A 129 8.67 -4.02 -4.86
CA PRO A 129 8.55 -2.57 -4.74
C PRO A 129 8.52 -1.84 -6.09
N ALA A 130 9.36 -2.25 -7.05
CA ALA A 130 9.40 -1.66 -8.39
C ALA A 130 8.13 -1.95 -9.19
N CYS A 131 7.61 -3.18 -9.15
CA CYS A 131 6.35 -3.55 -9.78
C CYS A 131 5.17 -2.74 -9.21
N PHE A 132 5.10 -2.60 -7.87
CA PHE A 132 4.08 -1.76 -7.25
C PHE A 132 4.23 -0.29 -7.60
N THR A 133 5.46 0.22 -7.65
CA THR A 133 5.73 1.60 -8.08
C THR A 133 5.22 1.83 -9.51
N ALA A 134 5.55 0.93 -10.45
CA ALA A 134 5.08 1.02 -11.83
C ALA A 134 3.54 0.96 -11.92
N ALA A 135 2.91 0.05 -11.18
CA ALA A 135 1.45 -0.03 -11.11
C ALA A 135 0.83 1.25 -10.54
N TYR A 136 1.42 1.84 -9.50
CA TYR A 136 0.91 3.07 -8.90
C TYR A 136 1.15 4.31 -9.77
N VAL A 137 2.24 4.35 -10.54
CA VAL A 137 2.45 5.39 -11.55
C VAL A 137 1.37 5.31 -12.62
N TYR A 138 1.08 4.11 -13.13
CA TYR A 138 0.02 3.93 -14.11
C TYR A 138 -1.35 4.36 -13.57
N VAL A 139 -1.77 3.81 -12.43
CA VAL A 139 -3.08 4.13 -11.83
C VAL A 139 -3.18 5.60 -11.40
N GLY A 140 -2.09 6.17 -10.88
CA GLY A 140 -2.06 7.52 -10.35
C GLY A 140 -2.03 8.62 -11.42
N PHE A 141 -1.42 8.35 -12.57
CA PHE A 141 -1.11 9.41 -13.55
C PHE A 141 -1.52 9.10 -15.00
N VAL A 142 -1.78 7.84 -15.34
CA VAL A 142 -2.08 7.42 -16.72
C VAL A 142 -3.53 6.96 -16.87
N GLU A 143 -4.06 6.21 -15.90
CA GLU A 143 -5.46 5.77 -15.90
C GLU A 143 -6.42 6.95 -15.65
N ASP A 144 -7.47 7.05 -16.48
CA ASP A 144 -8.46 8.14 -16.47
C ASP A 144 -9.54 7.98 -15.39
#